data_AF-A0ABD3VKA1-F1
#
_entry.id   AF-A0ABD3VKA1-F1
#
_cell.length_a   1.000
_cell.length_b   1.000
_cell.length_c   1.000
_cell.angle_alpha   90.00
_cell.angle_beta   90.00
_cell.angle_gamma   90.00
#
_symmetry.space_group_name_H-M   'P 1'
#
loop_
_entity.id
_entity.type
_entity.pdbx_description
1 polymer ?
#
loop_
_entity_poly.entity_id
_entity_poly.type
_entity_poly.pdbx_seq_one_letter_code
_entity_poly.pdbx_strand_id
1 'polypeptide(L)'
;MFLSTLQYMGILYGLFSWPQFIPNRCQAAGQNISSNSYPTRIYSIIPPKLNSNQPSDSHLLSGPNQPMLSDLDITWVNSSMSSITIQWRVTSNQRQTYFLGSEVECIIEGGKFISNMLQPDVNQFTIQNLHVGTTYSVCVRVFAQEKSFNMSNASHYKCITLETLGYVRKDSILWMSLILGYYIFMGLLGYTQWRRKLCEISKRNKMRNANTAKNEHAAAHWKDLEERTSLMQPGCSKGANK
;
A
#
# COMPACT_ATOMS: atom_id res chain seq x y z
N MET A 1 3.15 -37.68 28.99
CA MET A 1 3.62 -36.67 29.97
C MET A 1 3.81 -35.31 29.28
N PHE A 2 2.78 -34.76 28.61
CA PHE A 2 2.90 -33.52 27.80
C PHE A 2 1.53 -32.84 27.55
N LEU A 3 0.65 -32.78 28.57
CA LEU A 3 -0.72 -32.27 28.38
C LEU A 3 -1.22 -31.29 29.47
N SER A 4 -0.34 -30.70 30.28
CA SER A 4 -0.76 -29.87 31.43
C SER A 4 -0.40 -28.38 31.38
N THR A 5 0.08 -27.82 30.25
CA THR A 5 0.54 -26.42 30.20
C THR A 5 -0.40 -25.43 29.51
N LEU A 6 -1.54 -25.86 28.94
CA LEU A 6 -2.43 -24.96 28.18
C LEU A 6 -3.58 -24.31 28.99
N GLN A 7 -3.71 -24.57 30.28
CA GLN A 7 -4.84 -24.09 31.07
C GLN A 7 -4.59 -22.77 31.84
N TYR A 8 -3.40 -22.19 31.74
CA TYR A 8 -3.01 -21.01 32.53
C TYR A 8 -2.98 -19.66 31.79
N MET A 9 -3.39 -19.61 30.51
CA MET A 9 -3.44 -18.35 29.74
C MET A 9 -4.82 -17.67 29.71
N GLY A 10 -5.84 -18.23 30.38
CA GLY A 10 -7.23 -17.75 30.32
C GLY A 10 -7.64 -16.69 31.34
N ILE A 11 -6.82 -16.33 32.33
CA ILE A 11 -7.29 -15.55 33.50
C ILE A 11 -6.74 -14.11 33.54
N LEU A 12 -5.83 -13.72 32.64
CA LEU A 12 -5.17 -12.40 32.69
C LEU A 12 -5.83 -11.27 31.88
N TYR A 13 -7.01 -11.48 31.31
CA TYR A 13 -7.73 -10.45 30.54
C TYR A 13 -8.86 -9.72 31.31
N GLY A 14 -9.00 -9.94 32.61
CA GLY A 14 -10.17 -9.50 33.37
C GLY A 14 -10.15 -8.10 34.01
N LEU A 15 -9.03 -7.36 34.06
CA LEU A 15 -8.92 -6.18 34.95
C LEU A 15 -8.15 -4.99 34.36
N PHE A 16 -8.35 -4.66 33.09
CA PHE A 16 -7.93 -3.36 32.56
C PHE A 16 -9.16 -2.53 32.15
N SER A 17 -9.73 -1.84 33.15
CA SER A 17 -10.67 -0.73 32.96
C SER A 17 -9.92 0.43 32.32
N TRP A 18 -10.22 0.72 31.04
CA TRP A 18 -9.70 1.89 30.35
C TRP A 18 -10.55 3.12 30.68
N PRO A 19 -9.95 4.28 30.99
CA PRO A 19 -10.70 5.52 31.17
C PRO A 19 -11.28 6.00 29.84
N GLN A 20 -12.54 6.45 29.88
CA GLN A 20 -13.26 7.07 28.78
C GLN A 20 -12.57 8.38 28.37
N PHE A 21 -11.85 8.36 27.25
CA PHE A 21 -11.27 9.55 26.64
C PHE A 21 -12.32 10.19 25.72
N ILE A 22 -12.82 11.37 26.10
CA ILE A 22 -13.72 12.20 25.30
C ILE A 22 -12.85 13.12 24.44
N PRO A 23 -12.78 12.95 23.10
CA PRO A 23 -12.02 13.89 22.27
C PRO A 23 -12.88 15.13 21.96
N ASN A 24 -12.40 16.27 22.46
CA ASN A 24 -12.90 17.59 22.10
C ASN A 24 -12.63 17.90 20.62
N ARG A 25 -13.74 18.16 19.91
CA ARG A 25 -13.98 19.24 18.94
C ARG A 25 -12.72 19.99 18.45
N CYS A 26 -12.32 19.73 17.21
CA CYS A 26 -11.54 20.68 16.41
C CYS A 26 -12.34 21.05 15.16
N GLN A 27 -12.75 22.32 15.11
CA GLN A 27 -13.28 22.98 13.91
C GLN A 27 -12.20 23.00 12.83
N ALA A 28 -12.49 22.40 11.68
CA ALA A 28 -11.70 22.61 10.48
C ALA A 28 -12.22 23.86 9.76
N ALA A 29 -11.33 24.83 9.61
CA ALA A 29 -11.52 26.03 8.82
C ALA A 29 -11.80 25.68 7.35
N GLY A 30 -12.77 26.37 6.76
CA GLY A 30 -13.13 26.23 5.36
C GLY A 30 -11.99 26.69 4.43
N GLN A 31 -11.61 25.82 3.50
CA GLN A 31 -10.91 26.22 2.29
C GLN A 31 -11.93 26.29 1.15
N ASN A 32 -12.18 27.51 0.68
CA ASN A 32 -12.91 27.78 -0.55
C ASN A 32 -12.05 27.34 -1.74
N ILE A 33 -12.28 26.12 -2.22
CA ILE A 33 -11.79 25.68 -3.53
C ILE A 33 -12.86 26.06 -4.56
N SER A 34 -12.55 27.09 -5.35
CA SER A 34 -13.30 27.46 -6.56
C SER A 34 -13.25 26.27 -7.54
N SER A 35 -14.33 25.49 -7.53
CA SER A 35 -14.60 24.47 -8.54
C SER A 35 -15.44 25.12 -9.61
N ASN A 36 -14.87 25.26 -10.81
CA ASN A 36 -15.64 25.57 -12.02
C ASN A 36 -16.53 24.36 -12.32
N SER A 37 -17.67 24.28 -11.64
CA SER A 37 -18.69 23.27 -11.85
C SER A 37 -19.45 23.63 -13.12
N TYR A 38 -19.13 22.98 -14.23
CA TYR A 38 -19.99 23.03 -15.41
C TYR A 38 -21.33 22.34 -15.08
N PRO A 39 -22.46 22.85 -15.56
CA PRO A 39 -23.78 22.33 -15.21
C PRO A 39 -23.97 20.90 -15.74
N THR A 40 -24.00 19.95 -14.82
CA THR A 40 -24.22 18.52 -15.07
C THR A 40 -25.70 18.28 -15.39
N ARG A 41 -26.04 17.87 -16.62
CA ARG A 41 -27.35 17.28 -16.90
C ARG A 41 -27.31 15.79 -16.59
N ILE A 42 -27.86 15.41 -15.44
CA ILE A 42 -28.14 14.02 -15.12
C ILE A 42 -29.41 13.63 -15.86
N TYR A 43 -29.29 12.85 -16.92
CA TYR A 43 -30.45 12.17 -17.50
C TYR A 43 -30.72 10.92 -16.65
N SER A 44 -31.68 10.98 -15.74
CA SER A 44 -32.19 9.76 -15.09
C SER A 44 -32.97 8.98 -16.15
N ILE A 45 -32.33 7.97 -16.74
CA ILE A 45 -33.05 7.03 -17.58
C ILE A 45 -33.85 6.14 -16.63
N ILE A 46 -35.16 6.36 -16.58
CA ILE A 46 -36.12 5.46 -15.95
C ILE A 46 -35.85 4.07 -16.57
N PRO A 47 -35.53 3.03 -15.78
CA PRO A 47 -35.35 1.70 -16.36
C PRO A 47 -36.68 1.28 -16.99
N PRO A 48 -36.71 0.89 -18.27
CA PRO A 48 -37.92 0.27 -18.82
C PRO A 48 -38.21 -0.97 -17.99
N LYS A 49 -39.45 -1.09 -17.50
CA LYS A 49 -39.94 -2.31 -16.85
C LYS A 49 -39.63 -3.49 -17.77
N LEU A 50 -38.75 -4.37 -17.32
CA LEU A 50 -38.39 -5.59 -18.00
C LEU A 50 -39.61 -6.51 -17.95
N ASN A 51 -40.47 -6.43 -18.96
CA ASN A 51 -41.56 -7.38 -19.16
C ASN A 51 -40.92 -8.66 -19.72
N SER A 52 -40.52 -9.54 -18.81
CA SER A 52 -40.15 -10.93 -19.11
C SER A 52 -41.35 -11.60 -19.75
N ASN A 53 -41.34 -11.74 -21.08
CA ASN A 53 -41.93 -12.82 -21.87
C ASN A 53 -41.83 -12.46 -23.36
N GLN A 54 -40.66 -12.63 -23.98
CA GLN A 54 -40.63 -12.80 -25.44
C GLN A 54 -39.48 -13.73 -25.88
N PRO A 55 -39.75 -14.70 -26.76
CA PRO A 55 -38.81 -15.74 -27.12
C PRO A 55 -37.74 -15.24 -28.09
N SER A 56 -36.59 -15.89 -27.99
CA SER A 56 -35.38 -15.70 -28.76
C SER A 56 -35.60 -15.86 -30.27
N ASP A 57 -35.60 -14.75 -31.00
CA ASP A 57 -35.35 -14.72 -32.45
C ASP A 57 -34.13 -13.85 -32.73
N SER A 58 -32.98 -14.53 -32.82
CA SER A 58 -31.70 -13.98 -33.25
C SER A 58 -31.68 -13.85 -34.77
N HIS A 59 -32.09 -12.70 -35.30
CA HIS A 59 -31.85 -12.32 -36.69
C HIS A 59 -31.01 -11.04 -36.77
N LEU A 60 -29.72 -11.24 -37.05
CA LEU A 60 -28.89 -10.50 -37.99
C LEU A 60 -29.29 -9.06 -38.33
N LEU A 61 -28.64 -8.09 -37.68
CA LEU A 61 -28.22 -6.84 -38.30
C LEU A 61 -26.79 -6.49 -37.84
N SER A 62 -25.84 -7.27 -38.35
CA SER A 62 -24.45 -6.84 -38.46
C SER A 62 -24.37 -5.75 -39.53
N GLY A 63 -24.46 -4.48 -39.12
CA GLY A 63 -24.08 -3.36 -39.95
C GLY A 63 -22.56 -3.31 -40.14
N PRO A 64 -22.04 -3.13 -41.36
CA PRO A 64 -20.60 -3.12 -41.63
C PRO A 64 -20.05 -1.73 -41.30
N ASN A 65 -19.65 -1.49 -40.05
CA ASN A 65 -18.79 -0.39 -39.64
C ASN A 65 -18.03 -0.83 -38.39
N GLN A 66 -17.04 -1.71 -38.57
CA GLN A 66 -16.01 -1.90 -37.55
C GLN A 66 -15.29 -0.56 -37.38
N PRO A 67 -15.26 0.03 -36.17
CA PRO A 67 -14.56 1.29 -35.97
C PRO A 67 -13.07 1.04 -36.19
N MET A 68 -12.50 1.79 -37.14
CA MET A 68 -11.07 1.85 -37.38
C MET A 68 -10.35 2.07 -36.05
N LEU A 69 -9.38 1.19 -35.79
CA LEU A 69 -8.30 1.28 -34.82
C LEU A 69 -8.27 2.62 -34.05
N SER A 70 -8.81 2.62 -32.83
CA SER A 70 -9.02 3.83 -32.04
C SER A 70 -7.70 4.54 -31.74
N ASP A 71 -7.41 5.61 -32.48
CA ASP A 71 -6.37 6.62 -32.21
C ASP A 71 -6.64 7.43 -30.93
N LEU A 72 -7.31 6.85 -29.94
CA LEU A 72 -7.64 7.49 -28.67
C LEU A 72 -6.98 6.70 -27.56
N ASP A 73 -6.19 7.37 -26.73
CA ASP A 73 -5.66 6.80 -25.51
C ASP A 73 -6.28 7.47 -24.29
N ILE A 74 -6.68 6.65 -23.31
CA ILE A 74 -7.31 7.11 -22.07
C ILE A 74 -6.40 6.69 -20.94
N THR A 75 -5.92 7.68 -20.19
CA THR A 75 -5.04 7.52 -19.05
C THR A 75 -5.80 7.87 -17.77
N TRP A 76 -5.70 6.98 -16.79
CA TRP A 76 -6.14 7.28 -15.43
C TRP A 76 -5.21 8.29 -14.77
N VAL A 77 -5.77 9.32 -14.14
CA VAL A 77 -5.00 10.38 -13.44
C VAL A 77 -5.11 10.21 -11.93
N ASN A 78 -6.34 10.13 -11.41
CA ASN A 78 -6.59 10.05 -9.98
C ASN A 78 -7.97 9.42 -9.70
N SER A 79 -8.06 8.64 -8.62
CA SER A 79 -9.31 8.14 -8.07
C SER A 79 -9.42 8.56 -6.60
N SER A 80 -10.60 9.05 -6.23
CA SER A 80 -11.00 9.27 -4.84
C SER A 80 -12.04 8.22 -4.45
N MET A 81 -12.59 8.35 -3.24
CA MET A 81 -13.72 7.52 -2.77
C MET A 81 -15.00 7.78 -3.58
N SER A 82 -15.22 9.02 -4.03
CA SER A 82 -16.46 9.43 -4.71
C SER A 82 -16.24 10.10 -6.06
N SER A 83 -15.02 10.07 -6.59
CA SER A 83 -14.71 10.66 -7.88
C SER A 83 -13.62 9.92 -8.62
N ILE A 84 -13.68 9.95 -9.95
CA ILE A 84 -12.65 9.41 -10.84
C ILE A 84 -12.29 10.52 -11.82
N THR A 85 -10.98 10.74 -11.99
CA THR A 85 -10.44 11.70 -12.94
C THR A 85 -9.69 10.96 -14.02
N ILE A 86 -10.13 11.18 -15.26
CA ILE A 86 -9.53 10.62 -16.45
C ILE A 86 -8.97 11.73 -17.33
N GLN A 87 -7.95 11.37 -18.10
CA GLN A 87 -7.40 12.21 -19.16
C GLN A 87 -7.34 11.37 -20.43
N TRP A 88 -7.52 11.98 -21.58
CA TRP A 88 -7.38 11.31 -22.86
C TRP A 88 -6.50 12.11 -23.81
N ARG A 89 -5.94 11.40 -24.78
CA ARG A 89 -5.15 11.97 -25.86
C ARG A 89 -5.47 11.27 -27.15
N VAL A 90 -5.67 12.04 -28.21
CA VAL A 90 -5.78 11.50 -29.57
C VAL A 90 -4.37 11.29 -30.12
N THR A 91 -4.03 10.06 -30.48
CA THR A 91 -2.72 9.66 -31.04
C THR A 91 -2.63 9.84 -32.55
N SER A 92 -3.71 10.28 -33.20
CA SER A 92 -3.73 10.39 -34.66
C SER A 92 -2.70 11.40 -35.16
N ASN A 93 -1.80 10.91 -36.03
CA ASN A 93 -0.81 11.72 -36.74
C ASN A 93 -1.39 12.48 -37.94
N GLN A 94 -2.71 12.44 -38.16
CA GLN A 94 -3.33 13.15 -39.26
C GLN A 94 -3.29 14.66 -38.97
N ARG A 95 -2.32 15.36 -39.59
CA ARG A 95 -2.03 16.80 -39.43
C ARG A 95 -3.16 17.74 -39.86
N GLN A 96 -4.36 17.24 -40.17
CA GLN A 96 -5.46 18.00 -40.76
C GLN A 96 -6.84 17.64 -40.15
N THR A 97 -6.87 17.29 -38.86
CA THR A 97 -8.11 17.07 -38.12
C THR A 97 -8.43 18.28 -37.23
N TYR A 98 -9.67 18.75 -37.31
CA TYR A 98 -10.21 19.75 -36.39
C TYR A 98 -11.00 19.04 -35.30
N PHE A 99 -10.59 19.19 -34.04
CA PHE A 99 -11.35 18.66 -32.92
C PHE A 99 -12.58 19.52 -32.67
N LEU A 100 -13.75 18.88 -32.65
CA LEU A 100 -15.03 19.54 -32.37
C LEU A 100 -15.35 19.53 -30.88
N GLY A 101 -14.88 18.49 -30.18
CA GLY A 101 -15.13 18.31 -28.75
C GLY A 101 -15.10 16.85 -28.36
N SER A 102 -15.43 16.59 -27.10
CA SER A 102 -15.48 15.23 -26.56
C SER A 102 -16.61 15.05 -25.56
N GLU A 103 -17.15 13.85 -25.46
CA GLU A 103 -18.14 13.44 -24.48
C GLU A 103 -17.59 12.28 -23.65
N VAL A 104 -17.87 12.32 -22.35
CA VAL A 104 -17.50 11.28 -21.40
C VAL A 104 -18.77 10.57 -20.95
N GLU A 105 -18.80 9.25 -21.12
CA GLU A 105 -19.87 8.37 -20.69
C GLU A 105 -19.37 7.49 -19.54
N CYS A 106 -20.14 7.37 -18.46
CA CYS A 106 -19.83 6.50 -17.33
C CYS A 106 -21.02 5.58 -17.07
N ILE A 107 -20.78 4.28 -17.15
CA ILE A 107 -21.81 3.25 -16.90
C ILE A 107 -21.86 2.98 -15.40
N ILE A 108 -23.04 3.17 -14.80
CA ILE A 108 -23.31 3.06 -13.35
C ILE A 108 -24.33 1.94 -13.15
N GLU A 109 -24.37 1.33 -11.97
CA GLU A 109 -25.43 0.39 -11.61
C GLU A 109 -26.82 1.06 -11.75
N GLY A 110 -27.61 0.61 -12.72
CA GLY A 110 -28.95 1.15 -12.99
C GLY A 110 -29.03 2.30 -13.99
N GLY A 111 -27.92 2.71 -14.63
CA GLY A 111 -27.99 3.74 -15.66
C GLY A 111 -26.65 4.11 -16.29
N LYS A 112 -26.66 5.23 -16.99
CA LYS A 112 -25.43 5.83 -17.53
C LYS A 112 -25.44 7.34 -17.35
N PHE A 113 -24.28 7.85 -17.03
CA PHE A 113 -23.99 9.26 -17.02
C PHE A 113 -23.34 9.64 -18.35
N ILE A 114 -23.75 10.75 -18.96
CA ILE A 114 -23.12 11.31 -20.15
C ILE A 114 -22.85 12.78 -19.86
N SER A 115 -21.60 13.21 -20.04
CA SER A 115 -21.22 14.62 -19.91
C SER A 115 -21.84 15.44 -21.05
N ASN A 116 -21.95 16.75 -20.85
CA ASN A 116 -22.14 17.63 -22.00
C ASN A 116 -20.92 17.55 -22.92
N MET A 117 -21.10 17.96 -24.17
CA MET A 117 -20.01 18.16 -25.11
C MET A 117 -18.97 19.10 -24.50
N LEU A 118 -17.78 18.58 -24.27
CA LEU A 118 -16.62 19.32 -23.78
C LEU A 118 -15.96 20.04 -24.95
N GLN A 119 -15.38 21.21 -24.65
CA GLN A 119 -14.62 21.99 -25.64
C GLN A 119 -13.41 21.20 -26.12
N PRO A 120 -12.94 21.43 -27.36
CA PRO A 120 -11.84 20.66 -27.95
C PRO A 120 -10.50 20.79 -27.20
N ASP A 121 -10.30 21.88 -26.45
CA ASP A 121 -9.10 22.10 -25.63
C ASP A 121 -9.12 21.31 -24.30
N VAL A 122 -10.28 20.75 -23.93
CA VAL A 122 -10.44 19.99 -22.69
C VAL A 122 -10.14 18.52 -22.95
N ASN A 123 -9.11 18.01 -22.29
CA ASN A 123 -8.68 16.61 -22.39
C ASN A 123 -8.75 15.85 -21.06
N GLN A 124 -9.29 16.48 -20.02
CA GLN A 124 -9.39 15.92 -18.67
C GLN A 124 -10.78 16.17 -18.12
N PHE A 125 -11.35 15.15 -17.47
CA PHE A 125 -12.67 15.23 -16.86
C PHE A 125 -12.73 14.45 -15.55
N THR A 126 -13.42 15.03 -14.57
CA THR A 126 -13.64 14.41 -13.27
C THR A 126 -15.11 14.07 -13.11
N ILE A 127 -15.40 12.79 -13.00
CA ILE A 127 -16.72 12.26 -12.67
C ILE A 127 -16.86 12.30 -11.14
N GLN A 128 -17.92 12.92 -10.63
CA GLN A 128 -18.18 13.09 -9.21
C GLN A 128 -19.41 12.30 -8.76
N ASN A 129 -19.62 12.21 -7.44
CA ASN A 129 -20.77 11.53 -6.82
C ASN A 129 -20.86 10.03 -7.14
N LEU A 130 -19.70 9.39 -7.33
CA LEU A 130 -19.61 7.95 -7.51
C LEU A 130 -19.72 7.22 -6.16
N HIS A 131 -20.18 5.98 -6.20
CA HIS A 131 -20.24 5.10 -5.04
C HIS A 131 -18.84 4.58 -4.71
N VAL A 132 -18.61 4.36 -3.42
CA VAL A 132 -17.30 4.02 -2.88
C VAL A 132 -17.01 2.54 -3.08
N GLY A 133 -15.80 2.19 -3.54
CA GLY A 133 -15.40 0.81 -3.79
C GLY A 133 -16.23 0.12 -4.88
N THR A 134 -16.57 0.88 -5.93
CA THR A 134 -17.37 0.40 -7.06
C THR A 134 -16.59 0.55 -8.35
N THR A 135 -16.73 -0.45 -9.22
CA THR A 135 -16.09 -0.47 -10.54
C THR A 135 -17.00 0.17 -11.58
N TYR A 136 -16.45 1.13 -12.32
CA TYR A 136 -17.13 1.89 -13.36
C TYR A 136 -16.48 1.64 -14.72
N SER A 137 -17.30 1.53 -15.75
CA SER A 137 -16.82 1.56 -17.14
C SER A 137 -16.97 2.99 -17.66
N VAL A 138 -15.84 3.64 -17.94
CA VAL A 138 -15.77 5.01 -18.42
C VAL A 138 -15.33 5.01 -19.87
N CYS A 139 -16.15 5.60 -20.72
CA CYS A 139 -15.92 5.69 -22.15
C CYS A 139 -15.77 7.15 -22.55
N VAL A 140 -14.84 7.42 -23.46
CA VAL A 140 -14.64 8.75 -24.05
C VAL A 140 -14.94 8.65 -25.52
N ARG A 141 -15.78 9.56 -25.99
CA ARG A 141 -16.04 9.79 -27.42
C ARG A 141 -15.45 11.12 -27.81
N VAL A 142 -14.54 11.14 -28.78
CA VAL A 142 -13.98 12.36 -29.34
C VAL A 142 -14.53 12.56 -30.74
N PHE A 143 -15.03 13.77 -31.01
CA PHE A 143 -15.55 14.16 -32.31
C PHE A 143 -14.50 14.99 -33.04
N ALA A 144 -14.11 14.53 -34.22
CA ALA A 144 -13.17 15.19 -35.09
C ALA A 144 -13.77 15.38 -36.48
N GLN A 145 -13.37 16.45 -37.14
CA GLN A 145 -13.69 16.71 -38.53
C GLN A 145 -12.41 16.67 -39.35
N GLU A 146 -12.36 15.77 -40.34
CA GLU A 146 -11.24 15.71 -41.27
C GLU A 146 -11.35 16.84 -42.29
N LYS A 147 -10.24 17.56 -42.54
CA LYS A 147 -10.14 18.59 -43.59
C LYS A 147 -10.00 17.98 -45.00
N SER A 148 -10.59 16.81 -45.23
CA SER A 148 -10.59 16.18 -46.56
C SER A 148 -11.66 16.83 -47.44
N PHE A 149 -11.54 16.67 -48.77
CA PHE A 149 -12.53 17.15 -49.76
C PHE A 149 -13.96 16.66 -49.46
N ASN A 150 -14.09 15.54 -48.74
CA ASN A 150 -15.32 15.09 -48.15
C ASN A 150 -15.25 15.37 -46.64
N MET A 151 -16.00 16.36 -46.16
CA MET A 151 -16.18 16.64 -44.72
C MET A 151 -16.90 15.48 -44.05
N SER A 152 -16.20 14.39 -43.78
CA SER A 152 -16.70 13.29 -42.96
C SER A 152 -16.39 13.59 -41.50
N ASN A 153 -17.43 13.49 -40.66
CA ASN A 153 -17.27 13.54 -39.22
C ASN A 153 -16.73 12.18 -38.77
N ALA A 154 -15.51 12.18 -38.21
CA ALA A 154 -14.92 11.03 -37.57
C ALA A 154 -15.22 11.08 -36.08
N SER A 155 -15.60 9.95 -35.50
CA SER A 155 -15.75 9.81 -34.05
C SER A 155 -14.86 8.68 -33.56
N HIS A 156 -14.00 8.98 -32.59
CA HIS A 156 -13.19 7.98 -31.91
C HIS A 156 -13.83 7.63 -30.57
N TYR A 157 -13.85 6.34 -30.24
CA TYR A 157 -14.46 5.85 -29.02
C TYR A 157 -13.56 4.82 -28.36
N LYS A 158 -13.34 4.97 -27.04
CA LYS A 158 -12.60 4.02 -26.23
C LYS A 158 -13.18 3.97 -24.82
N CYS A 159 -13.17 2.79 -24.22
CA CYS A 159 -13.61 2.56 -22.85
C CYS A 159 -12.47 2.04 -22.00
N ILE A 160 -12.49 2.39 -20.72
CA ILE A 160 -11.60 1.88 -19.69
C ILE A 160 -12.42 1.58 -18.44
N THR A 161 -12.08 0.50 -17.76
CA THR A 161 -12.69 0.12 -16.48
C THR A 161 -11.84 0.67 -15.34
N LEU A 162 -12.44 1.42 -14.43
CA LEU A 162 -11.78 2.09 -13.31
C LEU A 162 -12.55 1.85 -12.01
N GLU A 163 -11.85 1.78 -10.89
CA GLU A 163 -12.44 1.56 -9.58
C GLU A 163 -12.29 2.81 -8.70
N THR A 164 -13.33 3.14 -7.93
CA THR A 164 -13.22 4.12 -6.86
C THR A 164 -12.49 3.52 -5.66
N LEU A 165 -11.77 4.35 -4.90
CA LEU A 165 -11.07 3.86 -3.74
C LEU A 165 -12.07 3.34 -2.70
N GLY A 166 -11.85 2.12 -2.21
CA GLY A 166 -12.63 1.54 -1.13
C GLY A 166 -12.56 2.37 0.16
N TYR A 167 -13.62 2.31 0.96
CA TYR A 167 -13.65 2.99 2.26
C TYR A 167 -12.68 2.30 3.23
N VAL A 168 -11.49 2.86 3.41
CA VAL A 168 -10.63 2.47 4.52
C VAL A 168 -11.23 3.05 5.80
N ARG A 169 -11.89 2.21 6.59
CA ARG A 169 -12.48 2.64 7.86
C ARG A 169 -11.39 3.20 8.77
N LYS A 170 -11.58 4.43 9.25
CA LYS A 170 -10.61 5.13 10.13
C LYS A 170 -10.27 4.31 11.37
N ASP A 171 -11.24 3.56 11.89
CA ASP A 171 -11.05 2.68 13.05
C ASP A 171 -10.02 1.58 12.77
N SER A 172 -10.00 1.03 11.55
CA SER A 172 -9.04 0.00 11.15
C SER A 172 -7.61 0.53 11.10
N ILE A 173 -7.42 1.78 10.66
CA ILE A 173 -6.10 2.42 10.64
C ILE A 173 -5.59 2.62 12.07
N LEU A 174 -6.46 3.02 12.98
CA LEU A 174 -6.11 3.23 14.39
C LEU A 174 -5.67 1.91 15.04
N TRP A 175 -6.41 0.82 14.83
CA TRP A 175 -6.04 -0.51 15.33
C TRP A 175 -4.72 -1.01 14.74
N MET A 176 -4.52 -0.86 13.43
CA MET A 176 -3.27 -1.25 12.77
C MET A 176 -2.08 -0.46 13.30
N SER A 177 -2.25 0.85 13.52
CA SER A 177 -1.21 1.71 14.10
C SER A 177 -0.87 1.31 15.54
N LEU A 178 -1.89 0.96 16.34
CA LEU A 178 -1.69 0.54 17.73
C LEU A 178 -0.95 -0.81 17.80
N ILE A 179 -1.35 -1.78 16.98
CA ILE A 179 -0.70 -3.09 16.88
C ILE A 179 0.75 -2.93 16.41
N LEU A 180 1.00 -2.13 15.38
CA LEU A 180 2.35 -1.86 14.90
C LEU A 180 3.22 -1.20 15.99
N GLY A 181 2.68 -0.19 16.67
CA GLY A 181 3.35 0.47 17.79
C GLY A 181 3.70 -0.50 18.93
N TYR A 182 2.79 -1.42 19.26
CA TYR A 182 3.01 -2.48 20.25
C TYR A 182 4.18 -3.39 19.87
N TYR A 183 4.26 -3.86 18.62
CA TYR A 183 5.36 -4.72 18.17
C TYR A 183 6.71 -4.00 18.20
N ILE A 184 6.76 -2.74 17.77
CA ILE A 184 7.98 -1.93 17.84
C ILE A 184 8.43 -1.77 19.29
N PHE A 185 7.51 -1.45 20.19
CA PHE A 185 7.80 -1.31 21.61
C PHE A 185 8.33 -2.62 22.23
N MET A 186 7.69 -3.76 21.94
CA MET A 186 8.15 -5.07 22.40
C MET A 186 9.52 -5.44 21.83
N GLY A 187 9.79 -5.12 20.56
CA GLY A 187 11.10 -5.30 19.94
C GLY A 187 12.19 -4.48 20.63
N LEU A 188 11.91 -3.23 20.99
CA LEU A 188 12.83 -2.37 21.74
C LEU A 188 13.10 -2.92 23.14
N LEU A 189 12.06 -3.36 23.86
CA LEU A 189 12.22 -4.00 25.17
C LEU A 189 13.09 -5.26 25.07
N GLY A 190 12.81 -6.14 24.10
CA GLY A 190 13.62 -7.34 23.86
C GLY A 190 15.08 -7.00 23.54
N TYR A 191 15.32 -6.00 22.68
CA TYR A 191 16.66 -5.54 22.34
C TYR A 191 17.40 -4.99 23.56
N THR A 192 16.74 -4.21 24.43
CA THR A 192 17.36 -3.68 25.65
C THR A 192 17.73 -4.79 26.64
N GLN A 193 16.88 -5.80 26.82
CA GLN A 193 17.17 -6.94 27.69
C GLN A 193 18.33 -7.77 27.13
N TRP A 194 18.35 -8.01 25.81
CA TRP A 194 19.43 -8.73 25.14
C TRP A 194 20.77 -8.00 25.31
N ARG A 195 20.80 -6.68 25.10
CA ARG A 195 21.99 -5.86 25.34
C ARG A 195 22.49 -5.93 26.78
N ARG A 196 21.58 -5.88 27.76
CA ARG A 196 21.95 -6.04 29.19
C ARG A 196 22.62 -7.40 29.43
N LYS A 197 22.03 -8.48 28.90
CA LYS A 197 22.59 -9.83 29.02
C LYS A 197 23.96 -9.97 28.36
N LEU A 198 24.15 -9.39 27.17
CA LEU A 198 25.46 -9.38 26.50
C LEU A 198 26.53 -8.62 27.30
N CYS A 199 26.16 -7.49 27.90
CA CYS A 199 27.07 -6.72 28.75
C CYS A 199 27.49 -7.53 29.99
N GLU A 200 26.56 -8.26 30.61
CA GLU A 200 26.85 -9.12 31.75
C GLU A 200 27.78 -10.28 31.37
N ILE A 201 27.52 -10.96 30.25
CA ILE A 201 28.39 -12.04 29.74
C ILE A 201 29.79 -11.51 29.44
N SER A 202 29.88 -10.34 28.79
CA SER A 202 31.16 -9.68 28.51
C SER A 202 31.94 -9.38 29.80
N LYS A 203 31.27 -8.87 30.84
CA LYS A 203 31.89 -8.65 32.16
C LYS A 203 32.39 -9.97 32.79
N ARG A 204 31.58 -11.03 32.77
CA ARG A 204 31.98 -12.35 33.30
C ARG A 204 33.18 -12.93 32.55
N ASN A 205 33.23 -12.78 31.23
CA ASN A 205 34.37 -13.24 30.42
C ASN A 205 35.64 -12.44 30.72
N LYS A 206 35.54 -11.11 30.90
CA LYS A 206 36.68 -10.29 31.32
C LYS A 206 37.22 -10.72 32.69
N MET A 207 36.34 -11.00 33.66
CA MET A 207 36.75 -11.50 34.98
C MET A 207 37.40 -12.88 34.90
N ARG A 208 36.84 -13.80 34.09
CA ARG A 208 37.45 -15.12 33.85
C ARG A 208 38.85 -15.00 33.26
N ASN A 209 39.02 -14.21 32.19
CA ASN A 209 40.32 -14.00 31.56
C ASN A 209 41.34 -13.36 32.51
N ALA A 210 40.91 -12.39 33.33
CA ALA A 210 41.78 -11.77 34.35
C ALA A 210 42.20 -12.78 35.42
N ASN A 211 41.30 -13.67 35.85
CA ASN A 211 41.63 -14.73 36.80
C ASN A 211 42.55 -15.78 36.19
N THR A 212 42.33 -16.17 34.92
CA THR A 212 43.23 -17.08 34.20
C THR A 212 44.64 -16.50 34.09
N ALA A 213 44.77 -15.22 33.71
CA ALA A 213 46.07 -14.55 33.63
C ALA A 213 46.79 -14.48 34.99
N LYS A 214 46.05 -14.25 36.09
CA LYS A 214 46.60 -14.32 37.45
C LYS A 214 47.09 -15.73 37.82
N ASN A 215 46.32 -16.75 37.47
CA ASN A 215 46.69 -18.14 37.72
C ASN A 215 47.92 -18.56 36.89
N GLU A 216 48.00 -18.15 35.63
CA GLU A 216 49.18 -18.36 34.78
C GLU A 216 50.41 -17.66 35.34
N HIS A 217 50.28 -16.40 35.78
CA HIS A 217 51.38 -15.68 36.43
C HIS A 217 51.83 -16.35 37.73
N ALA A 218 50.89 -16.82 38.56
CA ALA A 218 51.22 -17.56 39.78
C ALA A 218 51.92 -18.89 39.46
N ALA A 219 51.45 -19.65 38.47
CA ALA A 219 52.07 -20.90 38.03
C ALA A 219 53.49 -20.68 37.49
N ALA A 220 53.71 -19.62 36.70
CA ALA A 220 55.03 -19.24 36.21
C ALA A 220 55.99 -18.88 37.36
N HIS A 221 55.52 -18.14 38.36
CA HIS A 221 56.30 -17.77 39.54
C HIS A 221 56.70 -18.99 40.39
N TRP A 222 55.80 -19.96 40.59
CA TRP A 222 56.13 -21.21 41.29
C TRP A 222 57.19 -22.03 40.56
N LYS A 223 57.14 -22.04 39.22
CA LYS A 223 58.13 -22.75 38.39
C LYS A 223 59.53 -22.15 38.51
N ASP A 224 59.66 -20.81 38.53
CA ASP A 224 60.95 -20.12 38.74
C ASP A 224 61.55 -20.41 40.13
N LEU A 225 60.70 -20.49 41.16
CA LEU A 225 61.14 -20.89 42.51
C LEU A 225 61.67 -22.33 42.56
N GLU A 226 61.00 -23.26 41.89
CA GLU A 226 61.42 -24.68 41.83
C GLU A 226 62.73 -24.86 41.05
N GLU A 227 62.92 -24.11 39.98
CA GLU A 227 64.17 -24.11 39.23
C GLU A 227 65.35 -23.59 40.08
N ARG A 228 65.14 -22.50 40.84
CA ARG A 228 66.16 -21.98 41.76
C ARG A 228 66.52 -22.94 42.88
N THR A 229 65.54 -23.65 43.46
CA THR A 229 65.84 -24.63 44.52
C THR A 229 66.55 -25.86 43.97
N SER A 230 66.24 -26.30 42.75
CA SER A 230 66.94 -27.42 42.10
C SER A 230 68.42 -27.10 41.83
N LEU A 231 68.74 -25.86 41.46
CA LEU A 231 70.13 -25.41 41.25
C LEU A 231 70.94 -25.31 42.55
N MET A 232 70.27 -25.08 43.68
CA MET A 232 70.92 -25.02 45.00
C MET A 232 71.13 -26.38 45.64
N GLN A 233 70.63 -27.48 45.06
CA GLN A 233 70.89 -28.81 45.59
C GLN A 233 72.37 -29.15 45.31
N PRO A 234 73.25 -29.22 46.34
CA PRO A 234 74.65 -29.56 46.13
C PRO A 234 74.68 -30.95 45.51
N GLY A 235 75.33 -31.08 44.36
CA GLY A 235 75.47 -32.33 43.64
C GLY A 235 75.95 -33.41 44.60
N CYS A 236 75.04 -34.31 44.96
CA CYS A 236 75.36 -35.45 45.78
C CYS A 236 76.24 -36.34 44.89
N SER A 237 77.55 -36.13 44.99
CA SER A 237 78.59 -36.91 44.36
C SER A 237 78.31 -38.36 44.71
N LYS A 238 77.78 -39.13 43.75
CA LYS A 238 77.68 -40.58 43.84
C LYS A 238 79.10 -41.08 44.02
N GLY A 239 79.48 -41.34 45.27
CA GLY A 239 80.66 -42.11 45.60
C GLY A 239 80.50 -43.47 44.92
N ALA A 240 81.26 -43.67 43.86
CA ALA A 240 81.52 -44.98 43.32
C ALA A 240 82.28 -45.76 44.40
N ASN A 241 81.64 -46.75 45.02
CA ASN A 241 82.34 -47.74 45.81
C ASN A 241 82.28 -49.09 45.09
N LYS A 242 83.49 -49.61 44.89
CA LYS A 242 83.86 -50.93 44.40
C LYS A 242 83.44 -52.02 45.38
#